data_AF-A0A950Y5W7-F1
#
_entry.id   AF-A0A950Y5W7-F1
#
_cell.length_a   1.000
_cell.length_b   1.000
_cell.length_c   1.000
_cell.angle_alpha   90.00
_cell.angle_beta   90.00
_cell.angle_gamma   90.00
#
_symmetry.space_group_name_H-M   'P 1'
#
loop_
_entity.id
_entity.type
_entity.pdbx_description
1 polymer ?
#
loop_
_entity_poly.entity_id
_entity_poly.type
_entity_poly.pdbx_seq_one_letter_code
_entity_poly.pdbx_strand_id
1 'polypeptide(L)'
;MTQTESRRSWIEQNQEYLLAEFARLRHLLSSDVAADLQDAGSVRAAMDAPPAIDQIAAIFGLSDFERELLLLCAGVEMDSALAQLSSDAQRSPKRTCATFGLAIACLADAHWSALTPSRPLRRFCLIDVELGQPLTSAPLRIDERILHYLAGINLVDARLDRFLRRAYVPAFAAEEHKRTSLEIADVLQRCPEEPPLVHLCGNDPEGREDVATFIADSIDKRLFVLRSEDVPAPGPEFERFVIMCEREMLLFSGALLIQCGLEDVNAPVRRMAERLPGVVFLGASEPVKFDRAFLRFDVNKPAAAEQKRLWEEALGPSSGTLNGTLEALAQHFRFSARTIFATGMSAGAVAGEQRVRELWTACRSLARPKLENLAQRIVPRADWSDLVLPDAQLETLRQLTSQVRHRMRVYDTWGFAAKGQRGLGVSALFAGDSGTGKTLAAEVIARDLDLDMYRIDLSSVVSKFIGETEKNLRRVFDAAEEGGVVLLFDEADALFGKRSEVKDSHDRYANIEVSYLL
;
A
#
# COMPACT_ATOMS: atom_id res chain seq x y z
N MET A 1 50.60 -13.84 23.54
CA MET A 1 49.50 -14.14 24.46
C MET A 1 48.21 -13.80 23.76
N THR A 2 47.49 -14.86 23.41
CA THR A 2 46.23 -14.95 22.68
C THR A 2 45.06 -14.53 23.55
N GLN A 3 44.26 -13.55 23.11
CA GLN A 3 42.86 -13.38 23.49
C GLN A 3 42.13 -12.71 22.32
N THR A 4 41.73 -13.53 21.35
CA THR A 4 40.62 -13.21 20.46
C THR A 4 39.52 -14.16 20.87
N GLU A 5 38.79 -13.82 21.93
CA GLU A 5 37.56 -14.53 22.29
C GLU A 5 36.58 -14.36 21.11
N SER A 6 36.27 -15.48 20.45
CA SER A 6 35.24 -15.56 19.43
C SER A 6 33.90 -15.20 20.07
N ARG A 7 33.42 -13.97 19.85
CA ARG A 7 32.14 -13.49 20.38
C ARG A 7 31.02 -14.32 19.74
N ARG A 8 30.38 -15.20 20.54
CA ARG A 8 29.27 -16.05 20.09
C ARG A 8 28.12 -15.21 19.55
N SER A 9 27.47 -15.68 18.49
CA SER A 9 26.29 -14.99 17.96
C SER A 9 25.11 -15.07 18.93
N TRP A 10 24.21 -14.10 18.93
CA TRP A 10 23.00 -14.14 19.77
C TRP A 10 22.17 -15.40 19.51
N ILE A 11 22.14 -15.91 18.27
CA ILE A 11 21.41 -17.13 17.90
C ILE A 11 21.96 -18.34 18.65
N GLU A 12 23.29 -18.51 18.71
CA GLU A 12 23.93 -19.61 19.44
C GLU A 12 23.62 -19.52 20.93
N GLN A 13 23.73 -18.31 21.51
CA GLN A 13 23.41 -18.08 22.94
C GLN A 13 21.94 -18.37 23.24
N ASN A 14 21.02 -17.98 22.35
CA ASN A 14 19.59 -18.24 22.49
C ASN A 14 19.27 -19.75 22.42
N GLN A 15 19.93 -20.49 21.53
CA GLN A 15 19.77 -21.94 21.41
C GLN A 15 20.32 -22.69 22.63
N GLU A 16 21.48 -22.26 23.15
CA GLU A 16 22.03 -22.80 24.40
C GLU A 16 21.07 -22.56 25.59
N TYR A 17 20.51 -21.35 25.69
CA TYR A 17 19.52 -21.03 26.71
C TYR A 17 18.25 -21.90 26.59
N LEU A 18 17.75 -22.08 25.36
CA LEU A 18 16.57 -22.92 25.11
C LEU A 18 16.80 -24.39 25.52
N LEU A 19 18.00 -24.94 25.25
CA LEU A 19 18.37 -26.28 25.67
C LEU A 19 18.46 -26.41 27.21
N ALA A 20 18.97 -25.38 27.90
CA ALA A 20 19.00 -25.34 29.35
C ALA A 20 17.58 -25.31 29.95
N GLU A 21 16.66 -24.55 29.36
CA GLU A 21 15.24 -24.55 29.75
C GLU A 21 14.57 -25.91 29.51
N PHE A 22 14.84 -26.58 28.39
CA PHE A 22 14.34 -27.95 28.17
C PHE A 22 14.91 -28.95 29.17
N ALA A 23 16.18 -28.83 29.55
CA ALA A 23 16.77 -29.65 30.60
C ALA A 23 16.09 -29.43 31.96
N ARG A 24 15.76 -28.17 32.31
CA ARG A 24 14.98 -27.83 33.51
C ARG A 24 13.58 -28.46 33.48
N LEU A 25 12.88 -28.38 32.35
CA LEU A 25 11.55 -29.00 32.19
C LEU A 25 11.60 -30.53 32.28
N ARG A 26 12.64 -31.18 31.74
CA ARG A 26 12.83 -32.63 31.89
C ARG A 26 12.97 -33.03 33.36
N HIS A 27 13.76 -32.28 34.12
CA HIS A 27 13.92 -32.51 35.56
C HIS A 27 12.61 -32.30 36.34
N LEU A 28 11.80 -31.32 35.93
CA LEU A 28 10.48 -31.08 36.52
C LEU A 28 9.49 -32.23 36.26
N LEU A 29 9.56 -32.87 35.09
CA LEU A 29 8.71 -34.02 34.73
C LEU A 29 9.21 -35.35 35.30
N SER A 30 10.52 -35.49 35.57
CA SER A 30 11.11 -36.67 36.18
C SER A 30 12.34 -36.34 37.03
N SER A 31 12.25 -36.63 38.32
CA SER A 31 13.32 -36.44 39.30
C SER A 31 14.54 -37.35 39.09
N ASP A 32 14.40 -38.40 38.28
CA ASP A 32 15.44 -39.42 38.05
C ASP A 32 16.45 -39.04 36.95
N VAL A 33 16.21 -37.93 36.24
CA VAL A 33 17.14 -37.42 35.23
C VAL A 33 18.27 -36.65 35.92
N ALA A 34 19.48 -37.21 35.86
CA ALA A 34 20.68 -36.59 36.43
C ALA A 34 20.90 -35.17 35.87
N ALA A 35 21.24 -34.24 36.77
CA ALA A 35 21.44 -32.85 36.46
C ALA A 35 22.76 -32.58 35.72
N ASP A 36 22.87 -32.95 34.44
CA ASP A 36 23.77 -32.24 33.51
C ASP A 36 23.15 -30.87 33.16
N LEU A 37 22.77 -30.12 34.21
CA LEU A 37 22.12 -28.83 34.10
C LEU A 37 23.22 -27.78 34.00
N GLN A 38 23.46 -27.27 32.80
CA GLN A 38 23.83 -25.86 32.73
C GLN A 38 22.66 -25.08 33.32
N ASP A 39 22.92 -24.35 34.41
CA ASP A 39 21.89 -23.55 35.06
C ASP A 39 21.35 -22.51 34.08
N ALA A 40 20.06 -22.62 33.73
CA ALA A 40 19.42 -21.71 32.79
C ALA A 40 19.55 -20.26 33.28
N GLY A 41 19.53 -20.01 34.60
CA GLY A 41 19.78 -18.70 35.19
C GLY A 41 21.18 -18.16 34.86
N SER A 42 22.21 -18.98 35.04
CA SER A 42 23.59 -18.64 34.65
C SER A 42 23.74 -18.41 33.15
N VAL A 43 23.11 -19.23 32.29
CA VAL A 43 23.16 -19.05 30.83
C VAL A 43 22.48 -17.74 30.44
N ARG A 44 21.30 -17.46 31.01
CA ARG A 44 20.57 -16.21 30.80
C ARG A 44 21.37 -14.98 31.18
N ALA A 45 22.05 -15.03 32.33
CA ALA A 45 22.86 -13.92 32.86
C ALA A 45 24.09 -13.63 32.00
N ALA A 46 24.56 -14.60 31.23
CA ALA A 46 25.69 -14.44 30.30
C ALA A 46 25.28 -13.88 28.92
N MET A 47 23.99 -13.75 28.62
CA MET A 47 23.51 -13.23 27.33
C MET A 47 23.49 -11.70 27.28
N ASP A 48 23.99 -11.14 26.18
CA ASP A 48 24.00 -9.69 25.93
C ASP A 48 22.59 -9.11 25.67
N ALA A 49 21.65 -9.92 25.20
CA ALA A 49 20.27 -9.53 24.91
C ALA A 49 19.27 -10.60 25.37
N PRO A 50 17.99 -10.25 25.60
CA PRO A 50 16.99 -11.22 26.02
C PRO A 50 16.85 -12.40 25.05
N PRO A 51 16.68 -13.64 25.52
CA PRO A 51 16.37 -14.78 24.68
C PRO A 51 14.96 -14.65 24.10
N ALA A 52 14.70 -15.36 23.02
CA ALA A 52 13.46 -15.28 22.24
C ALA A 52 12.21 -15.53 23.09
N ILE A 53 12.25 -16.47 24.04
CA ILE A 53 11.11 -16.75 24.92
C ILE A 53 10.78 -15.56 25.84
N ASP A 54 11.79 -14.88 26.38
CA ASP A 54 11.61 -13.70 27.23
C ASP A 54 11.13 -12.51 26.40
N GLN A 55 11.60 -12.38 25.15
CA GLN A 55 11.09 -11.38 24.22
C GLN A 55 9.61 -11.60 23.93
N ILE A 56 9.17 -12.83 23.61
CA ILE A 56 7.76 -13.16 23.42
C ILE A 56 6.95 -12.84 24.68
N ALA A 57 7.46 -13.23 25.86
CA ALA A 57 6.79 -12.97 27.12
C ALA A 57 6.57 -11.47 27.36
N ALA A 58 7.60 -10.66 27.11
CA ALA A 58 7.50 -9.20 27.22
C ALA A 58 6.55 -8.58 26.19
N ILE A 59 6.68 -8.96 24.91
CA ILE A 59 5.89 -8.42 23.79
C ILE A 59 4.40 -8.66 23.99
N PHE A 60 4.02 -9.86 24.42
CA PHE A 60 2.62 -10.26 24.54
C PHE A 60 2.08 -10.17 25.98
N GLY A 61 2.89 -9.71 26.93
CA GLY A 61 2.51 -9.63 28.35
C GLY A 61 2.14 -11.00 28.93
N LEU A 62 2.93 -12.03 28.63
CA LEU A 62 2.70 -13.36 29.18
C LEU A 62 3.01 -13.38 30.68
N SER A 63 2.14 -14.02 31.46
CA SER A 63 2.46 -14.42 32.83
C SER A 63 3.55 -15.49 32.85
N ASP A 64 4.20 -15.70 34.00
CA ASP A 64 5.20 -16.75 34.18
C ASP A 64 4.63 -18.13 33.79
N PHE A 65 3.41 -18.45 34.21
CA PHE A 65 2.75 -19.70 33.82
C PHE A 65 2.53 -19.81 32.30
N GLU A 66 2.15 -18.73 31.61
CA GLU A 66 1.95 -18.75 30.15
C GLU A 66 3.27 -18.90 29.38
N ARG A 67 4.34 -18.26 29.87
CA ARG A 67 5.70 -18.42 29.35
C ARG A 67 6.15 -19.88 29.47
N GLU A 68 5.99 -20.46 30.66
CA GLU A 68 6.34 -21.85 30.94
C GLU A 68 5.50 -22.83 30.11
N LEU A 69 4.21 -22.54 29.91
CA LEU A 69 3.33 -23.34 29.06
C LEU A 69 3.78 -23.31 27.59
N LEU A 70 4.20 -22.15 27.08
CA LEU A 70 4.76 -22.03 25.73
C LEU A 70 6.08 -22.80 25.59
N LEU A 71 6.97 -22.73 26.59
CA LEU A 71 8.21 -23.52 26.62
C LEU A 71 7.94 -25.02 26.66
N LEU A 72 6.96 -25.48 27.44
CA LEU A 72 6.57 -26.89 27.47
C LEU A 72 6.07 -27.35 26.09
N CYS A 73 5.25 -26.55 25.41
CA CYS A 73 4.79 -26.89 24.05
C CYS A 73 5.96 -26.91 23.05
N ALA A 74 6.88 -25.95 23.13
CA ALA A 74 8.08 -25.91 22.29
C ALA A 74 9.00 -27.12 22.54
N GLY A 75 9.28 -27.43 23.80
CA GLY A 75 10.18 -28.51 24.17
C GLY A 75 9.65 -29.88 23.77
N VAL A 76 8.34 -30.10 23.82
CA VAL A 76 7.73 -31.35 23.35
C VAL A 76 7.88 -31.55 21.84
N GLU A 77 7.90 -30.47 21.05
CA GLU A 77 8.12 -30.54 19.60
C GLU A 77 9.62 -30.62 19.22
N MET A 78 10.51 -30.05 20.03
CA MET A 78 11.94 -29.92 19.72
C MET A 78 12.85 -30.93 20.43
N ASP A 79 12.41 -31.51 21.55
CA ASP A 79 13.18 -32.44 22.39
C ASP A 79 12.39 -33.74 22.59
N SER A 80 12.88 -34.82 21.96
CA SER A 80 12.22 -36.12 21.99
C SER A 80 12.17 -36.75 23.38
N ALA A 81 13.12 -36.42 24.26
CA ALA A 81 13.11 -36.90 25.64
C ALA A 81 12.02 -36.19 26.45
N LEU A 82 11.83 -34.87 26.26
CA LEU A 82 10.74 -34.14 26.90
C LEU A 82 9.36 -34.63 26.40
N ALA A 83 9.24 -34.95 25.11
CA ALA A 83 8.03 -35.54 24.54
C ALA A 83 7.68 -36.89 25.19
N GLN A 84 8.68 -37.75 25.41
CA GLN A 84 8.49 -39.04 26.08
C GLN A 84 8.12 -38.87 27.56
N LEU A 85 8.84 -38.01 28.29
CA LEU A 85 8.53 -37.72 29.70
C LEU A 85 7.12 -37.13 29.88
N SER A 86 6.66 -36.32 28.93
CA SER A 86 5.30 -35.78 28.92
C SER A 86 4.25 -36.88 28.73
N SER A 87 4.53 -37.89 27.90
CA SER A 87 3.68 -39.07 27.70
C SER A 87 3.58 -39.92 28.96
N ASP A 88 4.72 -40.14 29.62
CA ASP A 88 4.84 -40.92 30.85
C ASP A 88 4.11 -40.24 32.03
N ALA A 89 4.31 -38.92 32.20
CA ALA A 89 3.63 -38.11 33.22
C ALA A 89 2.10 -38.10 33.05
N GLN A 90 1.62 -38.17 31.81
CA GLN A 90 0.20 -38.27 31.49
C GLN A 90 -0.36 -39.69 31.59
N ARG A 91 0.48 -40.70 31.88
CA ARG A 91 0.13 -42.13 31.90
C ARG A 91 -0.58 -42.58 30.62
N SER A 92 -0.18 -42.01 29.49
CA SER A 92 -0.83 -42.24 28.20
C SER A 92 0.23 -42.46 27.12
N PRO A 93 0.67 -43.71 26.87
CA PRO A 93 1.87 -44.01 26.08
C PRO A 93 1.81 -43.60 24.60
N LYS A 94 0.66 -43.12 24.12
CA LYS A 94 0.46 -42.61 22.75
C LYS A 94 0.41 -41.08 22.68
N ARG A 95 0.50 -40.37 23.81
CA ARG A 95 0.29 -38.93 23.88
C ARG A 95 1.60 -38.20 24.19
N THR A 96 2.39 -38.00 23.15
CA THR A 96 3.66 -37.25 23.21
C THR A 96 3.45 -35.74 23.04
N CYS A 97 2.26 -35.20 23.33
CA CYS A 97 1.97 -33.77 23.22
C CYS A 97 1.84 -33.14 24.60
N ALA A 98 2.10 -31.82 24.68
CA ALA A 98 1.74 -31.03 25.85
C ALA A 98 0.20 -30.98 25.98
N THR A 99 -0.31 -31.03 27.21
CA THR A 99 -1.73 -30.81 27.49
C THR A 99 -1.88 -29.82 28.63
N PHE A 100 -3.03 -29.16 28.71
CA PHE A 100 -3.26 -28.20 29.77
C PHE A 100 -3.30 -28.86 31.16
N GLY A 101 -3.78 -30.11 31.24
CA GLY A 101 -3.78 -30.88 32.48
C GLY A 101 -2.36 -31.22 32.96
N LEU A 102 -1.45 -31.55 32.04
CA LEU A 102 -0.03 -31.73 32.37
C LEU A 102 0.56 -30.43 32.91
N ALA A 103 0.34 -29.31 32.20
CA ALA A 103 0.87 -28.01 32.56
C ALA A 103 0.42 -27.55 33.96
N ILE A 104 -0.87 -27.68 34.30
CA ILE A 104 -1.38 -27.33 35.64
C ILE A 104 -0.75 -28.21 36.73
N ALA A 105 -0.45 -29.47 36.43
CA ALA A 105 0.07 -30.40 37.40
C ALA A 105 1.56 -30.19 37.70
N CYS A 106 2.35 -29.71 36.73
CA CYS A 106 3.81 -29.61 36.87
C CYS A 106 4.33 -28.17 36.96
N LEU A 107 3.68 -27.18 36.36
CA LEU A 107 4.18 -25.80 36.31
C LEU A 107 3.69 -24.98 37.52
N ALA A 108 4.50 -24.03 37.96
CA ALA A 108 4.14 -23.10 39.03
C ALA A 108 3.06 -22.10 38.60
N ASP A 109 2.34 -21.55 39.58
CA ASP A 109 1.36 -20.45 39.42
C ASP A 109 0.28 -20.68 38.34
N ALA A 110 -0.11 -21.94 38.17
CA ALA A 110 -1.08 -22.35 37.16
C ALA A 110 -2.45 -21.68 37.33
N HIS A 111 -2.98 -21.15 36.23
CA HIS A 111 -4.30 -20.51 36.22
C HIS A 111 -5.14 -20.89 34.99
N TRP A 112 -6.44 -21.07 35.20
CA TRP A 112 -7.38 -21.46 34.13
C TRP A 112 -7.56 -20.41 33.03
N SER A 113 -7.24 -19.15 33.32
CA SER A 113 -7.40 -18.05 32.36
C SER A 113 -6.44 -18.15 31.17
N ALA A 114 -5.32 -18.87 31.29
CA ALA A 114 -4.25 -18.96 30.27
C ALA A 114 -4.75 -19.36 28.87
N LEU A 115 -5.77 -20.24 28.82
CA LEU A 115 -6.35 -20.74 27.57
C LEU A 115 -7.74 -20.16 27.27
N THR A 116 -8.09 -19.01 27.86
CA THR A 116 -9.28 -18.27 27.41
C THR A 116 -9.02 -17.64 26.05
N PRO A 117 -10.03 -17.54 25.15
CA PRO A 117 -9.82 -17.01 23.80
C PRO A 117 -9.25 -15.59 23.72
N SER A 118 -9.43 -14.78 24.76
CA SER A 118 -8.95 -13.39 24.82
C SER A 118 -7.53 -13.25 25.37
N ARG A 119 -6.96 -14.29 26.00
CA ARG A 119 -5.62 -14.24 26.58
C ARG A 119 -4.54 -14.52 25.51
N PRO A 120 -3.31 -14.01 25.70
CA PRO A 120 -2.34 -13.90 24.61
C PRO A 120 -2.02 -15.21 23.89
N LEU A 121 -1.89 -16.33 24.62
CA LEU A 121 -1.55 -17.63 24.04
C LEU A 121 -2.51 -18.06 22.92
N ARG A 122 -3.82 -17.83 23.11
CA ARG A 122 -4.85 -18.15 22.12
C ARG A 122 -5.19 -16.98 21.22
N ARG A 123 -5.28 -15.76 21.78
CA ARG A 123 -5.61 -14.55 21.03
C ARG A 123 -4.63 -14.35 19.88
N PHE A 124 -3.34 -14.47 20.13
CA PHE A 124 -2.29 -14.27 19.12
C PHE A 124 -1.85 -15.58 18.45
N CYS A 125 -2.62 -16.67 18.58
CA CYS A 125 -2.26 -17.97 18.00
C CYS A 125 -0.79 -18.34 18.30
N LEU A 126 -0.36 -18.21 19.56
CA LEU A 126 0.96 -18.69 19.99
C LEU A 126 0.93 -20.22 20.19
N ILE A 127 -0.23 -20.71 20.64
CA ILE A 127 -0.55 -22.13 20.81
C ILE A 127 -1.93 -22.40 20.23
N ASP A 128 -2.06 -23.50 19.49
CA ASP A 128 -3.31 -24.09 19.05
C ASP A 128 -3.79 -25.15 20.06
N VAL A 129 -5.08 -25.11 20.37
CA VAL A 129 -5.77 -26.10 21.22
C VAL A 129 -6.58 -27.01 20.30
N GLU A 130 -6.27 -28.30 20.27
CA GLU A 130 -7.01 -29.25 19.45
C GLU A 130 -8.48 -29.35 19.90
N LEU A 131 -9.40 -29.25 18.94
CA LEU A 131 -10.84 -29.27 19.19
C LEU A 131 -11.36 -30.71 19.35
N GLY A 132 -12.48 -30.86 20.06
CA GLY A 132 -13.17 -32.15 20.20
C GLY A 132 -12.77 -32.97 21.43
N GLN A 133 -11.91 -32.45 22.30
CA GLN A 133 -11.54 -33.06 23.58
C GLN A 133 -11.74 -32.08 24.74
N PRO A 134 -11.92 -32.57 25.99
CA PRO A 134 -11.90 -31.71 27.17
C PRO A 134 -10.60 -30.90 27.25
N LEU A 135 -10.69 -29.63 27.65
CA LEU A 135 -9.57 -28.67 27.63
C LEU A 135 -8.30 -29.17 28.34
N THR A 136 -8.45 -29.89 29.45
CA THR A 136 -7.32 -30.46 30.21
C THR A 136 -6.61 -31.58 29.47
N SER A 137 -7.30 -32.27 28.57
CA SER A 137 -6.80 -33.41 27.81
C SER A 137 -6.51 -33.07 26.34
N ALA A 138 -6.95 -31.90 25.86
CA ALA A 138 -6.73 -31.47 24.50
C ALA A 138 -5.24 -31.27 24.25
N PRO A 139 -4.69 -31.86 23.17
CA PRO A 139 -3.35 -31.55 22.70
C PRO A 139 -3.16 -30.04 22.50
N LEU A 140 -2.08 -29.53 23.07
CA LEU A 140 -1.59 -28.18 22.84
C LEU A 140 -0.42 -28.25 21.88
N ARG A 141 -0.45 -27.44 20.83
CA ARG A 141 0.62 -27.34 19.84
C ARG A 141 1.07 -25.90 19.71
N ILE A 142 2.37 -25.67 19.80
CA ILE A 142 2.94 -24.37 19.49
C ILE A 142 2.77 -24.05 18.01
N ASP A 143 2.45 -22.81 17.68
CA ASP A 143 2.36 -22.36 16.28
C ASP A 143 3.77 -22.37 15.64
N GLU A 144 3.87 -22.89 14.42
CA GLU A 144 5.14 -23.10 13.71
C GLU A 144 5.97 -21.82 13.60
N ARG A 145 5.32 -20.68 13.34
CA ARG A 145 5.98 -19.37 13.26
C ARG A 145 6.62 -18.96 14.59
N ILE A 146 6.01 -19.31 15.71
CA ILE A 146 6.52 -19.04 17.06
C ILE A 146 7.62 -20.01 17.43
N LEU A 147 7.50 -21.29 17.05
CA LEU A 147 8.56 -22.28 17.20
C LEU A 147 9.85 -21.84 16.49
N HIS A 148 9.74 -21.38 15.24
CA HIS A 148 10.88 -20.83 14.50
C HIS A 148 11.46 -19.58 15.16
N TYR A 149 10.62 -18.69 15.69
CA TYR A 149 11.08 -17.53 16.45
C TYR A 149 11.93 -17.94 17.66
N LEU A 150 11.46 -18.92 18.45
CA LEU A 150 12.17 -19.45 19.60
C LEU A 150 13.53 -20.07 19.22
N ALA A 151 13.61 -20.70 18.06
CA ALA A 151 14.87 -21.25 17.51
C ALA A 151 15.85 -20.19 16.99
N GLY A 152 15.47 -18.90 17.01
CA GLY A 152 16.25 -17.78 16.48
C GLY A 152 16.01 -17.48 14.99
N ILE A 153 15.02 -18.13 14.36
CA ILE A 153 14.65 -17.93 12.96
C ILE A 153 13.49 -16.93 12.88
N ASN A 154 13.81 -15.67 12.62
CA ASN A 154 12.83 -14.59 12.55
C ASN A 154 12.44 -14.28 11.08
N LEU A 155 11.54 -15.11 10.52
CA LEU A 155 10.93 -14.93 9.18
C LEU A 155 9.43 -14.61 9.31
N VAL A 156 8.86 -13.90 8.33
CA VAL A 156 7.41 -13.58 8.32
C VAL A 156 6.61 -14.88 8.30
N ASP A 157 5.45 -14.90 8.96
CA ASP A 157 4.53 -16.02 8.87
C ASP A 157 4.24 -16.39 7.41
N ALA A 158 4.51 -17.66 7.05
CA ALA A 158 4.29 -18.19 5.71
C ALA A 158 2.83 -18.05 5.23
N ARG A 159 1.86 -17.99 6.15
CA ARG A 159 0.44 -17.74 5.84
C ARG A 159 0.20 -16.31 5.34
N LEU A 160 1.06 -15.36 5.74
CA LEU A 160 1.03 -13.95 5.35
C LEU A 160 1.95 -13.62 4.17
N ASP A 161 2.94 -14.47 3.87
CA ASP A 161 3.96 -14.24 2.84
C ASP A 161 3.36 -13.90 1.46
N ARG A 162 2.27 -14.56 1.07
CA ARG A 162 1.56 -14.28 -0.20
C ARG A 162 0.84 -12.92 -0.25
N PHE A 163 0.57 -12.31 0.89
CA PHE A 163 -0.17 -11.05 1.02
C PHE A 163 0.74 -9.86 1.31
N LEU A 164 1.87 -10.10 1.96
CA LEU A 164 2.81 -9.06 2.37
C LEU A 164 4.01 -9.02 1.44
N ARG A 165 4.12 -7.95 0.66
CA ARG A 165 5.32 -7.67 -0.13
C ARG A 165 6.27 -6.78 0.65
N ARG A 166 7.53 -7.18 0.76
CA ARG A 166 8.58 -6.28 1.28
C ARG A 166 8.87 -5.15 0.28
N ALA A 167 8.83 -3.91 0.76
CA ALA A 167 9.27 -2.75 0.00
C ALA A 167 10.75 -2.45 0.29
N TYR A 168 11.41 -1.81 -0.69
CA TYR A 168 12.81 -1.43 -0.63
C TYR A 168 12.95 0.02 -1.01
N VAL A 169 13.91 0.71 -0.37
CA VAL A 169 14.17 2.13 -0.60
C VAL A 169 14.39 2.36 -2.09
N PRO A 170 13.57 3.19 -2.73
CA PRO A 170 13.70 3.44 -4.16
C PRO A 170 14.98 4.26 -4.41
N ALA A 171 15.76 3.88 -5.42
CA ALA A 171 16.93 4.65 -5.83
C ALA A 171 16.54 5.99 -6.50
N PHE A 172 15.32 6.06 -7.03
CA PHE A 172 14.80 7.20 -7.79
C PHE A 172 13.42 7.58 -7.26
N ALA A 173 13.28 8.82 -6.80
CA ALA A 173 12.04 9.36 -6.24
C ALA A 173 12.00 10.88 -6.34
N ALA A 174 10.80 11.46 -6.29
CA ALA A 174 10.62 12.90 -6.27
C ALA A 174 11.16 13.52 -4.97
N GLU A 175 11.75 14.71 -5.07
CA GLU A 175 12.35 15.40 -3.92
C GLU A 175 11.27 15.88 -2.94
N GLU A 176 10.10 16.25 -3.45
CA GLU A 176 8.93 16.58 -2.65
C GLU A 176 8.52 15.40 -1.76
N HIS A 177 8.52 14.18 -2.29
CA HIS A 177 8.20 12.95 -1.54
C HIS A 177 9.25 12.66 -0.47
N LYS A 178 10.54 12.84 -0.77
CA LYS A 178 11.63 12.72 0.22
C LYS A 178 11.52 13.76 1.34
N ARG A 179 11.13 14.99 1.02
CA ARG A 179 10.94 16.03 2.04
C ARG A 179 9.76 15.68 2.95
N THR A 180 8.64 15.25 2.36
CA THR A 180 7.46 14.81 3.12
C THR A 180 7.79 13.62 4.02
N SER A 181 8.59 12.64 3.56
CA SER A 181 8.99 11.52 4.40
C SER A 181 9.82 11.94 5.61
N LEU A 182 10.76 12.89 5.46
CA LEU A 182 11.55 13.41 6.57
C LEU A 182 10.69 14.12 7.63
N GLU A 183 9.70 14.91 7.20
CA GLU A 183 8.76 15.58 8.11
C GLU A 183 7.96 14.56 8.93
N ILE A 184 7.44 13.52 8.27
CA ILE A 184 6.65 12.47 8.93
C ILE A 184 7.52 11.65 9.89
N ALA A 185 8.74 11.30 9.48
CA ALA A 185 9.67 10.53 10.29
C ALA A 185 10.00 11.22 11.62
N ASP A 186 10.27 12.53 11.60
CA ASP A 186 10.53 13.33 12.81
C ASP A 186 9.34 13.30 13.79
N VAL A 187 8.10 13.34 13.29
CA VAL A 187 6.91 13.21 14.15
C VAL A 187 6.81 11.80 14.75
N LEU A 188 7.04 10.75 13.96
CA LEU A 188 6.97 9.37 14.46
C LEU A 188 8.06 9.07 15.50
N GLN A 189 9.27 9.62 15.33
CA GLN A 189 10.37 9.47 16.29
C GLN A 189 10.06 10.13 17.65
N ARG A 190 9.18 11.15 17.68
CA ARG A 190 8.74 11.79 18.93
C ARG A 190 7.68 10.99 19.69
N CYS A 191 7.01 10.05 19.03
CA CYS A 191 5.95 9.22 19.61
C CYS A 191 6.22 7.71 19.37
N PRO A 192 7.32 7.14 19.89
CA PRO A 192 7.73 5.77 19.55
C PRO A 192 6.83 4.67 20.16
N GLU A 193 6.23 4.93 21.33
CA GLU A 193 5.39 3.95 22.05
C GLU A 193 4.00 3.81 21.40
N GLU A 194 3.38 4.94 21.04
CA GLU A 194 2.05 5.00 20.45
C GLU A 194 2.09 5.85 19.17
N PRO A 195 2.71 5.35 18.09
CA PRO A 195 2.78 6.09 16.84
C PRO A 195 1.36 6.29 16.26
N PRO A 196 1.02 7.51 15.80
CA PRO A 196 -0.24 7.75 15.13
C PRO A 196 -0.29 6.98 13.80
N LEU A 197 -1.50 6.63 13.36
CA LEU A 197 -1.70 6.13 12.00
C LEU A 197 -1.31 7.23 10.99
N VAL A 198 -0.49 6.89 9.99
CA VAL A 198 -0.14 7.85 8.93
C VAL A 198 -1.01 7.59 7.71
N HIS A 199 -1.86 8.55 7.38
CA HIS A 199 -2.72 8.51 6.21
C HIS A 199 -2.09 9.28 5.05
N LEU A 200 -1.62 8.55 4.04
CA LEU A 200 -1.03 9.11 2.82
C LEU A 200 -2.12 9.20 1.76
N CYS A 201 -2.63 10.41 1.53
CA CYS A 201 -3.70 10.69 0.57
C CYS A 201 -3.15 11.13 -0.77
N GLY A 202 -3.76 10.77 -1.89
CA GLY A 202 -3.48 11.41 -3.17
C GLY A 202 -3.37 10.46 -4.35
N ASN A 203 -3.13 11.06 -5.52
CA ASN A 203 -3.21 10.37 -6.81
C ASN A 203 -1.92 9.65 -7.24
N ASP A 204 -0.91 9.52 -6.36
CA ASP A 204 0.31 8.77 -6.66
C ASP A 204 0.45 7.52 -5.77
N PRO A 205 -0.15 6.37 -6.14
CA PRO A 205 0.03 5.13 -5.40
C PRO A 205 1.50 4.73 -5.22
N GLU A 206 2.33 4.94 -6.23
CA GLU A 206 3.75 4.60 -6.19
C GLU A 206 4.52 5.57 -5.29
N GLY A 207 4.23 6.86 -5.39
CA GLY A 207 4.75 7.88 -4.49
C GLY A 207 4.37 7.63 -3.03
N ARG A 208 3.14 7.17 -2.75
CA ARG A 208 2.72 6.79 -1.38
C ARG A 208 3.58 5.65 -0.81
N GLU A 209 3.89 4.65 -1.63
CA GLU A 209 4.82 3.57 -1.25
C GLU A 209 6.24 4.08 -1.06
N ASP A 210 6.74 4.95 -1.94
CA ASP A 210 8.07 5.57 -1.81
C ASP A 210 8.20 6.35 -0.49
N VAL A 211 7.22 7.22 -0.20
CA VAL A 211 7.15 7.99 1.05
C VAL A 211 7.16 7.07 2.27
N ALA A 212 6.26 6.08 2.32
CA ALA A 212 6.21 5.12 3.43
C ALA A 212 7.53 4.36 3.60
N THR A 213 8.20 4.03 2.49
CA THR A 213 9.47 3.31 2.51
C THR A 213 10.60 4.16 3.07
N PHE A 214 10.72 5.41 2.63
CA PHE A 214 11.70 6.35 3.18
C PHE A 214 11.48 6.59 4.68
N ILE A 215 10.22 6.71 5.11
CA ILE A 215 9.89 6.87 6.54
C ILE A 215 10.35 5.64 7.30
N ALA A 216 9.95 4.43 6.87
CA ALA A 216 10.31 3.19 7.54
C ALA A 216 11.83 3.01 7.66
N ASP A 217 12.58 3.28 6.59
CA ASP A 217 14.05 3.22 6.58
C ASP A 217 14.67 4.21 7.58
N SER A 218 14.18 5.45 7.63
CA SER A 218 14.67 6.49 8.54
C SER A 218 14.43 6.21 10.03
N ILE A 219 13.52 5.30 10.36
CA ILE A 219 13.22 4.86 11.73
C ILE A 219 13.67 3.41 12.00
N ASP A 220 14.58 2.89 11.17
CA ASP A 220 15.15 1.54 11.24
C ASP A 220 14.07 0.43 11.28
N LYS A 221 13.05 0.58 10.44
CA LYS A 221 11.95 -0.39 10.26
C LYS A 221 11.90 -0.90 8.84
N ARG A 222 11.52 -2.17 8.71
CA ARG A 222 11.25 -2.79 7.40
C ARG A 222 9.80 -2.52 7.00
N LEU A 223 9.57 -1.95 5.82
CA LEU A 223 8.23 -1.77 5.30
C LEU A 223 7.70 -3.03 4.60
N PHE A 224 6.51 -3.45 5.01
CA PHE A 224 5.68 -4.42 4.29
C PHE A 224 4.47 -3.71 3.68
N VAL A 225 4.08 -4.15 2.48
CA VAL A 225 2.95 -3.61 1.73
C VAL A 225 1.90 -4.69 1.61
N LEU A 226 0.69 -4.37 2.07
CA LEU A 226 -0.53 -5.15 1.92
C LEU A 226 -1.48 -4.41 0.97
N ARG A 227 -2.00 -5.08 -0.05
CA ARG A 227 -3.01 -4.45 -0.91
C ARG A 227 -4.39 -4.54 -0.27
N SER A 228 -5.23 -3.53 -0.48
CA SER A 228 -6.61 -3.53 0.04
C SER A 228 -7.46 -4.69 -0.49
N GLU A 229 -7.18 -5.17 -1.70
CA GLU A 229 -7.87 -6.30 -2.35
C GLU A 229 -7.57 -7.65 -1.68
N ASP A 230 -6.44 -7.75 -0.98
CA ASP A 230 -6.00 -8.95 -0.28
C ASP A 230 -6.58 -9.04 1.14
N VAL A 231 -7.26 -7.98 1.62
CA VAL A 231 -7.89 -7.97 2.95
C VAL A 231 -9.19 -8.79 2.90
N PRO A 232 -9.34 -9.83 3.73
CA PRO A 232 -10.55 -10.65 3.73
C PRO A 232 -11.81 -9.86 4.06
N ALA A 233 -12.95 -10.34 3.55
CA ALA A 233 -14.26 -9.80 3.89
C ALA A 233 -14.58 -9.96 5.39
N PRO A 234 -15.45 -9.11 5.98
CA PRO A 234 -15.77 -9.18 7.41
C PRO A 234 -16.25 -10.57 7.83
N GLY A 235 -15.62 -11.14 8.87
CA GLY A 235 -15.96 -12.46 9.39
C GLY A 235 -14.81 -13.07 10.20
N PRO A 236 -14.93 -14.36 10.58
CA PRO A 236 -13.90 -15.05 11.36
C PRO A 236 -12.53 -15.10 10.67
N GLU A 237 -12.51 -15.20 9.34
CA GLU A 237 -11.27 -15.18 8.55
C GLU A 237 -10.57 -13.83 8.62
N PHE A 238 -11.32 -12.72 8.50
CA PHE A 238 -10.79 -11.37 8.70
C PHE A 238 -10.23 -11.18 10.11
N GLU A 239 -10.96 -11.61 11.14
CA GLU A 239 -10.47 -11.49 12.52
C GLU A 239 -9.16 -12.26 12.73
N ARG A 240 -9.07 -13.49 12.22
CA ARG A 240 -7.83 -14.27 12.29
C ARG A 240 -6.71 -13.62 11.49
N PHE A 241 -7.01 -13.06 10.32
CA PHE A 241 -6.03 -12.36 9.49
C PHE A 241 -5.45 -11.13 10.21
N VAL A 242 -6.32 -10.27 10.76
CA VAL A 242 -5.90 -9.08 11.54
C VAL A 242 -5.03 -9.48 12.73
N ILE A 243 -5.42 -10.53 13.47
CA ILE A 243 -4.63 -11.07 14.59
C ILE A 243 -3.24 -11.54 14.14
N MET A 244 -3.14 -12.26 13.02
CA MET A 244 -1.84 -12.70 12.49
C MET A 244 -0.97 -11.50 12.11
N CYS A 245 -1.54 -10.48 11.45
CA CYS A 245 -0.83 -9.24 11.14
C CYS A 245 -0.40 -8.49 12.41
N GLU A 246 -1.28 -8.38 13.41
CA GLU A 246 -1.00 -7.77 14.72
C GLU A 246 0.19 -8.48 15.39
N ARG A 247 0.18 -9.81 15.42
CA ARG A 247 1.28 -10.62 15.95
C ARG A 247 2.60 -10.41 15.20
N GLU A 248 2.58 -10.41 13.87
CA GLU A 248 3.81 -10.20 13.09
C GLU A 248 4.36 -8.78 13.28
N MET A 249 3.51 -7.77 13.37
CA MET A 249 3.93 -6.38 13.65
C MET A 249 4.54 -6.21 15.05
N LEU A 250 4.14 -7.05 15.99
CA LEU A 250 4.71 -7.09 17.34
C LEU A 250 6.04 -7.86 17.40
N LEU A 251 6.17 -8.97 16.65
CA LEU A 251 7.36 -9.81 16.61
C LEU A 251 8.50 -9.24 15.75
N PHE A 252 8.17 -8.44 14.74
CA PHE A 252 9.14 -7.76 13.89
C PHE A 252 9.16 -6.27 14.17
N SER A 253 10.35 -5.66 14.18
CA SER A 253 10.48 -4.20 14.03
C SER A 253 10.17 -3.80 12.57
N GLY A 254 8.90 -3.92 12.20
CA GLY A 254 8.38 -3.60 10.87
C GLY A 254 7.40 -2.43 10.91
N ALA A 255 7.11 -1.90 9.73
CA ALA A 255 5.99 -1.02 9.48
C ALA A 255 5.11 -1.65 8.39
N LEU A 256 3.82 -1.33 8.40
CA LEU A 256 2.87 -1.85 7.41
C LEU A 256 2.22 -0.71 6.63
N LEU A 257 2.31 -0.75 5.31
CA LEU A 257 1.50 0.06 4.41
C LEU A 257 0.33 -0.78 3.90
N ILE A 258 -0.89 -0.34 4.21
CA ILE A 258 -2.10 -0.86 3.55
C ILE A 258 -2.39 0.06 2.36
N GLN A 259 -2.16 -0.45 1.16
CA GLN A 259 -2.28 0.30 -0.08
C GLN A 259 -3.66 0.09 -0.70
N CYS A 260 -4.49 1.14 -0.68
CA CYS A 260 -5.72 1.18 -1.44
C CYS A 260 -5.46 1.63 -2.87
N GLY A 261 -6.22 1.05 -3.80
CA GLY A 261 -6.26 1.46 -5.20
C GLY A 261 -6.92 2.84 -5.40
N LEU A 262 -7.60 3.01 -6.53
CA LEU A 262 -8.35 4.22 -6.84
C LEU A 262 -9.75 4.25 -6.21
N GLU A 263 -10.21 3.10 -5.70
CA GLU A 263 -11.52 2.96 -5.06
C GLU A 263 -11.54 3.50 -3.62
N ASP A 264 -12.74 3.80 -3.15
CA ASP A 264 -13.00 4.21 -1.76
C ASP A 264 -12.48 3.14 -0.79
N VAL A 265 -11.93 3.59 0.35
CA VAL A 265 -11.44 2.69 1.39
C VAL A 265 -12.61 1.89 1.99
N ASN A 266 -12.55 0.57 1.86
CA ASN A 266 -13.59 -0.31 2.38
C ASN A 266 -13.53 -0.44 3.92
N ALA A 267 -14.65 -0.84 4.53
CA ALA A 267 -14.75 -0.97 5.98
C ALA A 267 -13.74 -1.98 6.61
N PRO A 268 -13.46 -3.15 6.02
CA PRO A 268 -12.41 -4.05 6.51
C PRO A 268 -11.04 -3.40 6.63
N VAL A 269 -10.60 -2.70 5.58
CA VAL A 269 -9.30 -2.02 5.56
C VAL A 269 -9.22 -0.94 6.63
N ARG A 270 -10.27 -0.12 6.76
CA ARG A 270 -10.33 0.90 7.80
C ARG A 270 -10.23 0.29 9.20
N ARG A 271 -11.03 -0.75 9.49
CA ARG A 271 -11.02 -1.44 10.78
C ARG A 271 -9.66 -2.09 11.09
N MET A 272 -8.99 -2.63 10.08
CA MET A 272 -7.64 -3.19 10.22
C MET A 272 -6.63 -2.09 10.58
N ALA A 273 -6.62 -0.97 9.85
CA ALA A 273 -5.74 0.18 10.13
C ALA A 273 -5.97 0.77 11.53
N GLU A 274 -7.21 0.78 12.02
CA GLU A 274 -7.55 1.26 13.37
C GLU A 274 -7.02 0.33 14.47
N ARG A 275 -6.88 -0.98 14.21
CA ARG A 275 -6.52 -1.99 15.21
C ARG A 275 -5.03 -2.32 15.28
N LEU A 276 -4.31 -2.22 14.18
CA LEU A 276 -2.92 -2.67 14.12
C LEU A 276 -1.98 -1.78 14.97
N PRO A 277 -1.08 -2.37 15.76
CA PRO A 277 -0.13 -1.65 16.59
C PRO A 277 1.07 -1.17 15.77
N GLY A 278 1.91 -0.33 16.38
CA GLY A 278 3.13 0.15 15.75
C GLY A 278 2.89 1.08 14.56
N VAL A 279 3.88 1.17 13.68
CA VAL A 279 3.87 2.12 12.56
C VAL A 279 3.04 1.55 11.41
N VAL A 280 1.85 2.13 11.23
CA VAL A 280 0.92 1.79 10.16
C VAL A 280 0.74 2.98 9.24
N PHE A 281 0.81 2.72 7.94
CA PHE A 281 0.45 3.64 6.88
C PHE A 281 -0.83 3.14 6.21
N LEU A 282 -1.77 4.05 5.94
CA LEU A 282 -2.84 3.80 4.98
C LEU A 282 -2.61 4.68 3.77
N GLY A 283 -2.48 4.09 2.59
CA GLY A 283 -2.48 4.82 1.33
C GLY A 283 -3.88 4.83 0.75
N ALA A 284 -4.47 5.99 0.49
CA ALA A 284 -5.74 6.12 -0.25
C ALA A 284 -5.72 7.31 -1.24
N SER A 285 -6.60 7.30 -2.24
CA SER A 285 -6.80 8.48 -3.11
C SER A 285 -7.50 9.61 -2.36
N GLU A 286 -8.51 9.27 -1.57
CA GLU A 286 -9.40 10.21 -0.90
C GLU A 286 -9.18 10.27 0.63
N PRO A 287 -9.60 11.35 1.30
CA PRO A 287 -9.52 11.49 2.74
C PRO A 287 -10.40 10.48 3.49
N VAL A 288 -9.86 9.90 4.57
CA VAL A 288 -10.55 8.96 5.46
C VAL A 288 -10.40 9.45 6.89
N LYS A 289 -11.47 9.30 7.67
CA LYS A 289 -11.47 9.59 9.11
C LYS A 289 -11.22 8.31 9.90
N PHE A 290 -10.51 8.43 11.01
CA PHE A 290 -10.22 7.33 11.92
C PHE A 290 -10.61 7.70 13.34
N ASP A 291 -10.90 6.69 14.15
CA ASP A 291 -11.24 6.87 15.56
C ASP A 291 -10.00 6.92 16.47
N ARG A 292 -8.83 6.51 15.96
CA ARG A 292 -7.52 6.63 16.64
C ARG A 292 -6.77 7.89 16.20
N ALA A 293 -5.75 8.29 16.97
CA ALA A 293 -4.84 9.36 16.57
C ALA A 293 -4.21 9.05 15.20
N PHE A 294 -4.34 10.00 14.27
CA PHE A 294 -3.81 9.88 12.91
C PHE A 294 -3.27 11.22 12.41
N LEU A 295 -2.31 11.15 11.49
CA LEU A 295 -1.78 12.28 10.75
C LEU A 295 -2.06 12.07 9.27
N ARG A 296 -2.39 13.14 8.55
CA ARG A 296 -2.69 13.08 7.12
C ARG A 296 -1.69 13.92 6.34
N PHE A 297 -1.18 13.34 5.26
CA PHE A 297 -0.27 14.00 4.32
C PHE A 297 -0.71 13.72 2.89
N ASP A 298 -0.62 14.72 2.03
CA ASP A 298 -0.94 14.57 0.61
C ASP A 298 0.32 14.17 -0.17
N VAL A 299 0.20 13.11 -0.97
CA VAL A 299 1.22 12.49 -1.81
C VAL A 299 0.62 12.36 -3.21
N ASN A 300 0.84 13.40 -4.00
CA ASN A 300 0.39 13.49 -5.39
C ASN A 300 1.55 13.25 -6.35
N LYS A 301 1.20 13.02 -7.61
CA LYS A 301 2.20 12.91 -8.68
C LYS A 301 2.98 14.24 -8.76
N PRO A 302 4.30 14.21 -9.03
CA PRO A 302 5.12 15.40 -9.02
C PRO A 302 4.60 16.49 -9.97
N ALA A 303 4.76 17.75 -9.59
CA ALA A 303 4.39 18.88 -10.45
C ALA A 303 5.26 18.93 -11.73
N ALA A 304 4.84 19.72 -12.73
CA ALA A 304 5.53 19.79 -14.03
C ALA A 304 7.03 20.13 -13.92
N ALA A 305 7.38 21.08 -13.05
CA ALA A 305 8.77 21.47 -12.82
C ALA A 305 9.61 20.31 -12.27
N GLU A 306 9.06 19.57 -11.30
CA GLU A 306 9.72 18.42 -10.71
C GLU A 306 9.79 17.23 -11.69
N GLN A 307 8.74 16.98 -12.48
CA GLN A 307 8.78 15.96 -13.53
C GLN A 307 9.86 16.23 -14.56
N LYS A 308 10.05 17.50 -14.97
CA LYS A 308 11.14 17.87 -15.87
C LYS A 308 12.50 17.48 -15.28
N ARG A 309 12.74 17.81 -14.01
CA ARG A 309 13.97 17.43 -13.29
C ARG A 309 14.16 15.91 -13.25
N LEU A 310 13.09 15.16 -12.96
CA LEU A 310 13.11 13.70 -12.96
C LEU A 310 13.41 13.14 -14.36
N TRP A 311 12.86 13.71 -15.42
CA TRP A 311 13.19 13.32 -16.79
C TRP A 311 14.66 13.59 -17.14
N GLU A 312 15.19 14.74 -16.75
CA GLU A 312 16.60 15.08 -16.94
C GLU A 312 17.53 14.10 -16.20
N GLU A 313 17.17 13.73 -14.97
CA GLU A 313 17.89 12.74 -14.17
C GLU A 313 17.81 11.33 -14.78
N ALA A 314 16.62 10.88 -15.18
CA ALA A 314 16.41 9.56 -15.77
C ALA A 314 17.10 9.37 -17.14
N LEU A 315 17.19 10.44 -17.95
CA LEU A 315 17.87 10.41 -19.25
C LEU A 315 19.37 10.73 -19.16
N GLY A 316 19.83 11.25 -18.02
CA GLY A 316 21.22 11.58 -17.76
C GLY A 316 21.80 12.55 -18.79
N PRO A 317 23.04 12.31 -19.30
CA PRO A 317 23.72 13.21 -20.25
C PRO A 317 22.97 13.43 -21.58
N SER A 318 22.02 12.55 -21.91
CA SER A 318 21.22 12.66 -23.13
C SER A 318 20.10 13.71 -23.05
N SER A 319 19.82 14.27 -21.86
CA SER A 319 18.76 15.24 -21.65
C SER A 319 18.98 16.57 -22.38
N GLY A 320 20.22 17.01 -22.53
CA GLY A 320 20.56 18.33 -23.09
C GLY A 320 20.10 18.57 -24.54
N THR A 321 19.87 17.51 -25.33
CA THR A 321 19.33 17.60 -26.70
C THR A 321 17.80 17.61 -26.75
N LEU A 322 17.13 17.47 -25.59
CA LEU A 322 15.69 17.23 -25.47
C LEU A 322 14.94 18.29 -24.65
N ASN A 323 15.59 19.36 -24.18
CA ASN A 323 14.98 20.30 -23.21
C ASN A 323 13.55 20.76 -23.58
N GLY A 324 13.28 21.12 -24.84
CA GLY A 324 11.93 21.49 -25.28
C GLY A 324 10.92 20.32 -25.29
N THR A 325 11.39 19.11 -25.60
CA THR A 325 10.58 17.88 -25.53
C THR A 325 10.26 17.50 -24.09
N LEU A 326 11.22 17.61 -23.17
CA LEU A 326 11.00 17.27 -21.75
C LEU A 326 9.97 18.19 -21.11
N GLU A 327 10.01 19.49 -21.46
CA GLU A 327 8.96 20.44 -21.08
C GLU A 327 7.60 20.05 -21.62
N ALA A 328 7.51 19.59 -22.87
CA ALA A 328 6.26 19.12 -23.44
C ALA A 328 5.76 17.83 -22.75
N LEU A 329 6.64 16.87 -22.48
CA LEU A 329 6.26 15.64 -21.78
C LEU A 329 5.71 15.93 -20.37
N ALA A 330 6.40 16.75 -19.58
CA ALA A 330 5.96 17.13 -18.23
C ALA A 330 4.69 18.01 -18.21
N GLN A 331 4.32 18.58 -19.36
CA GLN A 331 3.08 19.35 -19.55
C GLN A 331 1.89 18.47 -19.86
N HIS A 332 2.09 17.51 -20.77
CA HIS A 332 1.00 16.72 -21.33
C HIS A 332 0.72 15.47 -20.49
N PHE A 333 1.74 14.90 -19.86
CA PHE A 333 1.59 13.65 -19.12
C PHE A 333 1.87 13.85 -17.63
N ARG A 334 1.03 13.27 -16.77
CA ARG A 334 1.26 13.26 -15.33
C ARG A 334 1.67 11.87 -14.86
N PHE A 335 2.95 11.69 -14.59
CA PHE A 335 3.52 10.41 -14.16
C PHE A 335 4.15 10.46 -12.77
N SER A 336 4.21 9.30 -12.13
CA SER A 336 5.02 9.07 -10.93
C SER A 336 6.52 9.11 -11.27
N ALA A 337 7.36 9.29 -10.25
CA ALA A 337 8.81 9.22 -10.43
C ALA A 337 9.28 7.86 -10.98
N ARG A 338 8.70 6.74 -10.50
CA ARG A 338 9.04 5.40 -10.98
C ARG A 338 8.68 5.20 -12.46
N THR A 339 7.52 5.70 -12.90
CA THR A 339 7.11 5.63 -14.32
C THR A 339 8.05 6.44 -15.21
N ILE A 340 8.44 7.65 -14.79
CA ILE A 340 9.42 8.48 -15.50
C ILE A 340 10.76 7.75 -15.63
N PHE A 341 11.26 7.18 -14.52
CA PHE A 341 12.52 6.44 -14.52
C PHE A 341 12.51 5.24 -15.46
N ALA A 342 11.49 4.38 -15.38
CA ALA A 342 11.35 3.22 -16.24
C ALA A 342 11.27 3.60 -17.73
N THR A 343 10.55 4.68 -18.04
CA THR A 343 10.40 5.16 -19.42
C THR A 343 11.69 5.79 -19.94
N GLY A 344 12.38 6.60 -19.13
CA GLY A 344 13.67 7.20 -19.48
C GLY A 344 14.75 6.16 -19.75
N MET A 345 14.81 5.11 -18.92
CA MET A 345 15.76 4.00 -19.07
C MET A 345 15.51 3.21 -20.37
N SER A 346 14.25 2.95 -20.73
CA SER A 346 13.93 2.20 -21.96
C SER A 346 14.20 3.00 -23.24
N ALA A 347 14.08 4.32 -23.20
CA ALA A 347 14.42 5.21 -24.31
C ALA A 347 15.94 5.42 -24.50
N GLY A 348 16.79 4.74 -23.72
CA GLY A 348 18.26 4.82 -23.71
C GLY A 348 18.97 4.64 -25.06
N ALA A 349 18.40 3.86 -25.98
CA ALA A 349 19.13 3.27 -27.11
C ALA A 349 19.12 4.09 -28.41
N VAL A 350 18.25 5.09 -28.53
CA VAL A 350 18.01 5.81 -29.80
C VAL A 350 18.37 7.29 -29.66
N ALA A 351 18.93 7.90 -30.71
CA ALA A 351 19.41 9.28 -30.69
C ALA A 351 18.55 10.21 -31.58
N GLY A 352 18.58 11.52 -31.27
CA GLY A 352 17.96 12.56 -32.08
C GLY A 352 16.43 12.54 -32.07
N GLU A 353 15.81 12.98 -33.17
CA GLU A 353 14.35 13.11 -33.30
C GLU A 353 13.58 11.80 -33.12
N GLN A 354 14.20 10.66 -33.46
CA GLN A 354 13.56 9.36 -33.30
C GLN A 354 13.29 9.07 -31.81
N ARG A 355 14.21 9.47 -30.93
CA ARG A 355 14.05 9.35 -29.48
C ARG A 355 12.89 10.18 -28.96
N VAL A 356 12.72 11.40 -29.48
CA VAL A 356 11.60 12.28 -29.14
C VAL A 356 10.27 11.59 -29.47
N ARG A 357 10.15 11.04 -30.69
CA ARG A 357 8.94 10.32 -31.13
C ARG A 357 8.66 9.07 -30.31
N GLU A 358 9.68 8.30 -29.98
CA GLU A 358 9.56 7.09 -29.17
C GLU A 358 9.15 7.40 -27.73
N LEU A 359 9.78 8.39 -27.09
CA LEU A 359 9.40 8.86 -25.76
C LEU A 359 7.96 9.34 -25.73
N TRP A 360 7.57 10.19 -26.68
CA TRP A 360 6.19 10.68 -26.77
C TRP A 360 5.18 9.54 -26.97
N THR A 361 5.50 8.58 -27.84
CA THR A 361 4.65 7.41 -28.10
C THR A 361 4.54 6.51 -26.87
N ALA A 362 5.65 6.28 -26.16
CA ALA A 362 5.67 5.51 -24.91
C ALA A 362 4.84 6.20 -23.82
N CYS A 363 5.03 7.50 -23.62
CA CYS A 363 4.27 8.31 -22.68
C CYS A 363 2.77 8.26 -23.01
N ARG A 364 2.40 8.54 -24.27
CA ARG A 364 1.00 8.42 -24.72
C ARG A 364 0.43 7.03 -24.45
N SER A 365 1.21 5.97 -24.68
CA SER A 365 0.74 4.60 -24.42
C SER A 365 0.56 4.29 -22.93
N LEU A 366 1.42 4.81 -22.06
CA LEU A 366 1.36 4.63 -20.61
C LEU A 366 0.27 5.47 -19.96
N ALA A 367 0.03 6.67 -20.48
CA ALA A 367 -0.95 7.61 -19.97
C ALA A 367 -2.39 7.28 -20.40
N ARG A 368 -2.59 6.27 -21.26
CA ARG A 368 -3.92 5.87 -21.74
C ARG A 368 -4.85 5.52 -20.57
N PRO A 369 -5.90 6.32 -20.33
CA PRO A 369 -6.82 6.04 -19.25
C PRO A 369 -7.65 4.78 -19.54
N LYS A 370 -7.86 3.97 -18.51
CA LYS A 370 -8.81 2.85 -18.53
C LYS A 370 -10.20 3.38 -18.16
N LEU A 371 -10.92 3.88 -19.15
CA LEU A 371 -12.29 4.42 -18.99
C LEU A 371 -13.37 3.36 -19.25
N GLU A 372 -13.19 2.16 -18.70
CA GLU A 372 -14.05 0.97 -18.86
C GLU A 372 -15.53 1.29 -19.12
N ASN A 373 -16.00 1.13 -20.36
CA ASN A 373 -17.37 1.42 -20.84
C ASN A 373 -17.87 2.88 -20.68
N LEU A 374 -17.14 3.77 -20.02
CA LEU A 374 -17.49 5.20 -19.87
C LEU A 374 -17.10 6.03 -21.10
N ALA A 375 -16.08 5.60 -21.85
CA ALA A 375 -15.62 6.30 -23.04
C ALA A 375 -15.08 5.36 -24.12
N GLN A 376 -15.30 5.75 -25.37
CA GLN A 376 -14.75 5.08 -26.55
C GLN A 376 -13.54 5.84 -27.07
N ARG A 377 -12.39 5.15 -27.16
CA ARG A 377 -11.20 5.73 -27.80
C ARG A 377 -11.42 5.86 -29.30
N ILE A 378 -11.20 7.05 -29.83
CA ILE A 378 -11.18 7.35 -31.26
C ILE A 378 -9.73 7.56 -31.66
N VAL A 379 -9.28 6.84 -32.68
CA VAL A 379 -7.97 7.07 -33.30
C VAL A 379 -8.17 8.17 -34.34
N PRO A 380 -7.64 9.39 -34.14
CA PRO A 380 -7.83 10.47 -35.09
C PRO A 380 -7.23 10.11 -36.44
N ARG A 381 -8.05 10.15 -37.50
CA ARG A 381 -7.59 9.85 -38.88
C ARG A 381 -7.59 11.08 -39.76
N ALA A 382 -8.36 12.11 -39.43
CA ALA A 382 -8.43 13.34 -40.20
C ALA A 382 -7.30 14.32 -39.86
N ASP A 383 -6.75 15.00 -40.86
CA ASP A 383 -5.85 16.14 -40.67
C ASP A 383 -6.44 17.44 -41.23
N TRP A 384 -5.68 18.54 -41.14
CA TRP A 384 -6.11 19.86 -41.61
C TRP A 384 -6.49 19.90 -43.10
N SER A 385 -6.03 18.96 -43.92
CA SER A 385 -6.39 18.89 -45.35
C SER A 385 -7.78 18.26 -45.57
N ASP A 386 -8.25 17.46 -44.62
CA ASP A 386 -9.58 16.83 -44.67
C ASP A 386 -10.68 17.78 -44.18
N LEU A 387 -10.31 18.89 -43.50
CA LEU A 387 -11.24 19.84 -42.89
C LEU A 387 -11.44 21.07 -43.76
N VAL A 388 -12.58 21.13 -44.44
CA VAL A 388 -12.98 22.29 -45.25
C VAL A 388 -13.89 23.20 -44.43
N LEU A 389 -13.36 24.33 -44.00
CA LEU A 389 -14.07 25.37 -43.24
C LEU A 389 -13.66 26.76 -43.77
N PRO A 390 -14.46 27.82 -43.53
CA PRO A 390 -14.04 29.17 -43.86
C PRO A 390 -12.83 29.60 -43.00
N ASP A 391 -12.01 30.51 -43.53
CA ASP A 391 -10.70 30.86 -42.97
C ASP A 391 -10.76 31.32 -41.51
N ALA A 392 -11.79 32.07 -41.14
CA ALA A 392 -11.97 32.57 -39.77
C ALA A 392 -12.14 31.42 -38.75
N GLN A 393 -12.88 30.37 -39.12
CA GLN A 393 -13.07 29.19 -38.27
C GLN A 393 -11.77 28.38 -38.20
N LEU A 394 -11.07 28.18 -39.33
CA LEU A 394 -9.76 27.50 -39.34
C LEU A 394 -8.74 28.21 -38.46
N GLU A 395 -8.69 29.54 -38.50
CA GLU A 395 -7.80 30.34 -37.67
C GLU A 395 -8.14 30.18 -36.18
N THR A 396 -9.42 30.17 -35.82
CA THR A 396 -9.88 29.92 -34.46
C THR A 396 -9.44 28.54 -33.95
N LEU A 397 -9.56 27.48 -34.77
CA LEU A 397 -9.11 26.13 -34.39
C LEU A 397 -7.58 26.08 -34.21
N ARG A 398 -6.81 26.76 -35.08
CA ARG A 398 -5.35 26.85 -34.94
C ARG A 398 -4.93 27.61 -33.67
N GLN A 399 -5.67 28.65 -33.30
CA GLN A 399 -5.44 29.38 -32.04
C GLN A 399 -5.68 28.49 -30.82
N LEU A 400 -6.76 27.69 -30.82
CA LEU A 400 -7.03 26.68 -29.80
C LEU A 400 -5.84 25.71 -29.63
N THR A 401 -5.36 25.15 -30.74
CA THR A 401 -4.22 24.22 -30.71
C THR A 401 -2.93 24.89 -30.24
N SER A 402 -2.68 26.14 -30.64
CA SER A 402 -1.52 26.92 -30.19
C SER A 402 -1.58 27.21 -28.68
N GLN A 403 -2.76 27.52 -28.15
CA GLN A 403 -2.97 27.74 -26.71
C GLN A 403 -2.63 26.49 -25.90
N VAL A 404 -3.03 25.30 -26.37
CA VAL A 404 -2.69 24.03 -25.72
C VAL A 404 -1.19 23.78 -25.76
N ARG A 405 -0.53 23.97 -26.91
CA ARG A 405 0.93 23.77 -27.08
C ARG A 405 1.79 24.68 -26.21
N HIS A 406 1.31 25.89 -25.88
CA HIS A 406 2.08 26.89 -25.14
C HIS A 406 1.63 27.10 -23.70
N ARG A 407 0.81 26.18 -23.17
CA ARG A 407 0.16 26.28 -21.86
C ARG A 407 1.12 26.57 -20.70
N MET A 408 2.23 25.83 -20.56
CA MET A 408 3.17 26.07 -19.44
C MET A 408 3.87 27.42 -19.55
N ARG A 409 4.24 27.85 -20.76
CA ARG A 409 4.87 29.15 -20.95
C ARG A 409 3.94 30.28 -20.48
N VAL A 410 2.64 30.18 -20.79
CA VAL A 410 1.65 31.18 -20.38
C VAL A 410 1.33 31.08 -18.89
N TYR A 411 1.07 29.87 -18.38
CA TYR A 411 0.58 29.69 -17.02
C TYR A 411 1.68 29.73 -15.96
N ASP A 412 2.83 29.13 -16.24
CA ASP A 412 3.93 29.00 -15.29
C ASP A 412 5.01 30.07 -15.57
N THR A 413 5.64 30.06 -16.75
CA THR A 413 6.75 30.99 -17.06
C THR A 413 6.32 32.46 -17.02
N TRP A 414 5.13 32.78 -17.52
CA TRP A 414 4.57 34.14 -17.44
C TRP A 414 3.72 34.37 -16.18
N GLY A 415 3.58 33.36 -15.32
CA GLY A 415 2.93 33.46 -14.01
C GLY A 415 1.42 33.71 -14.05
N PHE A 416 0.74 33.39 -15.15
CA PHE A 416 -0.71 33.62 -15.25
C PHE A 416 -1.52 32.73 -14.31
N ALA A 417 -1.08 31.50 -14.02
CA ALA A 417 -1.75 30.60 -13.08
C ALA A 417 -1.72 31.12 -11.62
N ALA A 418 -0.73 31.94 -11.25
CA ALA A 418 -0.68 32.56 -9.93
C ALA A 418 -1.81 33.58 -9.70
N LYS A 419 -2.49 34.03 -10.77
CA LYS A 419 -3.60 35.00 -10.72
C LYS A 419 -4.99 34.34 -10.69
N GLY A 420 -5.08 33.01 -10.81
CA GLY A 420 -6.33 32.27 -10.70
C GLY A 420 -6.15 30.77 -10.95
N GLN A 421 -6.65 29.93 -10.03
CA GLN A 421 -6.53 28.46 -10.10
C GLN A 421 -7.67 27.77 -10.89
N ARG A 422 -8.72 28.50 -11.29
CA ARG A 422 -9.86 27.95 -12.05
C ARG A 422 -9.66 28.11 -13.55
N GLY A 423 -9.98 27.06 -14.33
CA GLY A 423 -10.07 27.16 -15.81
C GLY A 423 -8.76 26.98 -16.58
N LEU A 424 -7.79 26.22 -16.05
CA LEU A 424 -6.54 25.96 -16.76
C LEU A 424 -6.68 24.97 -17.94
N GLY A 425 -7.83 24.28 -18.04
CA GLY A 425 -8.18 23.44 -19.19
C GLY A 425 -8.66 24.27 -20.38
N VAL A 426 -8.41 23.79 -21.59
CA VAL A 426 -8.95 24.39 -22.81
C VAL A 426 -10.27 23.71 -23.14
N SER A 427 -11.36 24.48 -23.14
CA SER A 427 -12.70 24.00 -23.49
C SER A 427 -13.16 24.67 -24.78
N ALA A 428 -13.70 23.89 -25.71
CA ALA A 428 -14.24 24.38 -26.97
C ALA A 428 -15.65 23.81 -27.18
N LEU A 429 -16.59 24.66 -27.61
CA LEU A 429 -17.94 24.25 -27.97
C LEU A 429 -18.11 24.33 -29.49
N PHE A 430 -18.39 23.20 -30.10
CA PHE A 430 -18.68 23.11 -31.53
C PHE A 430 -20.20 23.12 -31.73
N ALA A 431 -20.73 24.16 -32.39
CA ALA A 431 -22.16 24.31 -32.65
C ALA A 431 -22.44 24.51 -34.14
N GLY A 432 -23.50 23.88 -34.64
CA GLY A 432 -23.93 23.93 -36.04
C GLY A 432 -24.78 22.72 -36.42
N ASP A 433 -25.37 22.74 -37.61
CA ASP A 433 -26.24 21.66 -38.11
C ASP A 433 -25.54 20.29 -38.16
N SER A 434 -26.31 19.21 -38.13
CA SER A 434 -25.74 17.85 -38.26
C SER A 434 -24.97 17.70 -39.58
N GLY A 435 -23.82 17.00 -39.53
CA GLY A 435 -22.97 16.78 -40.71
C GLY A 435 -22.01 17.91 -41.09
N THR A 436 -21.95 19.02 -40.33
CA THR A 436 -21.03 20.17 -40.58
C THR A 436 -19.56 19.94 -40.16
N GLY A 437 -19.16 18.71 -39.86
CA GLY A 437 -17.77 18.39 -39.53
C GLY A 437 -17.33 18.72 -38.10
N LYS A 438 -18.25 18.88 -37.14
CA LYS A 438 -17.93 19.17 -35.72
C LYS A 438 -16.99 18.12 -35.10
N THR A 439 -17.35 16.84 -35.21
CA THR A 439 -16.54 15.71 -34.74
C THR A 439 -15.21 15.63 -35.51
N LEU A 440 -15.24 15.91 -36.82
CA LEU A 440 -14.05 15.94 -37.66
C LEU A 440 -13.06 17.01 -37.21
N ALA A 441 -13.53 18.22 -36.85
CA ALA A 441 -12.69 19.29 -36.35
C ALA A 441 -12.01 18.91 -35.01
N ALA A 442 -12.71 18.21 -34.12
CA ALA A 442 -12.13 17.68 -32.89
C ALA A 442 -11.05 16.63 -33.17
N GLU A 443 -11.27 15.72 -34.13
CA GLU A 443 -10.25 14.75 -34.56
C GLU A 443 -8.99 15.44 -35.11
N VAL A 444 -9.15 16.48 -35.95
CA VAL A 444 -8.03 17.23 -36.51
C VAL A 444 -7.20 17.89 -35.40
N ILE A 445 -7.84 18.47 -34.38
CA ILE A 445 -7.13 19.04 -33.22
C ILE A 445 -6.35 17.96 -32.46
N ALA A 446 -6.98 16.82 -32.17
CA ALA A 446 -6.33 15.72 -31.46
C ALA A 446 -5.13 15.16 -32.24
N ARG A 447 -5.25 15.03 -33.57
CA ARG A 447 -4.17 14.60 -34.46
C ARG A 447 -3.02 15.62 -34.50
N ASP A 448 -3.33 16.91 -34.57
CA ASP A 448 -2.31 17.96 -34.57
C ASP A 448 -1.50 18.00 -33.27
N LEU A 449 -2.17 17.78 -32.13
CA LEU A 449 -1.54 17.71 -30.81
C LEU A 449 -0.85 16.36 -30.52
N ASP A 450 -1.02 15.37 -31.41
CA ASP A 450 -0.60 13.97 -31.22
C ASP A 450 -1.08 13.36 -29.89
N LEU A 451 -2.33 13.65 -29.51
CA LEU A 451 -3.00 13.15 -28.31
C LEU A 451 -4.09 12.14 -28.64
N ASP A 452 -4.33 11.19 -27.74
CA ASP A 452 -5.46 10.26 -27.87
C ASP A 452 -6.78 11.02 -27.62
N MET A 453 -7.82 10.69 -28.42
CA MET A 453 -9.16 11.26 -28.27
C MET A 453 -10.13 10.21 -27.72
N TYR A 454 -10.98 10.62 -26.78
CA TYR A 454 -12.00 9.78 -26.16
C TYR A 454 -13.36 10.43 -26.33
N ARG A 455 -14.29 9.72 -26.96
CA ARG A 455 -15.70 10.11 -26.99
C ARG A 455 -16.40 9.54 -25.77
N ILE A 456 -16.99 10.42 -24.97
CA ILE A 456 -17.73 10.03 -23.77
C ILE A 456 -19.05 9.39 -24.17
N ASP A 457 -19.38 8.25 -23.56
CA ASP A 457 -20.70 7.65 -23.68
C ASP A 457 -21.62 8.23 -22.61
N LEU A 458 -22.42 9.21 -23.01
CA LEU A 458 -23.36 9.88 -22.11
C LEU A 458 -24.37 8.90 -21.49
N SER A 459 -24.74 7.84 -22.21
CA SER A 459 -25.71 6.86 -21.73
C SER A 459 -25.17 5.98 -20.61
N SER A 460 -23.84 5.74 -20.61
CA SER A 460 -23.13 4.97 -19.58
C SER A 460 -22.70 5.85 -18.41
N VAL A 461 -22.50 7.16 -18.64
CA VAL A 461 -22.16 8.13 -17.59
C VAL A 461 -23.38 8.50 -16.75
N VAL A 462 -24.54 8.73 -17.37
CA VAL A 462 -25.79 9.12 -16.70
C VAL A 462 -26.49 7.89 -16.12
N SER A 463 -26.43 7.72 -14.80
CA SER A 463 -27.06 6.61 -14.08
C SER A 463 -28.42 6.99 -13.48
N LYS A 464 -29.29 5.99 -13.31
CA LYS A 464 -30.56 6.11 -12.57
C LYS A 464 -30.34 6.28 -11.05
N PHE A 465 -29.13 6.00 -10.55
CA PHE A 465 -28.79 6.08 -9.14
C PHE A 465 -28.11 7.41 -8.81
N ILE A 466 -28.69 8.14 -7.84
CA ILE A 466 -28.19 9.44 -7.38
C ILE A 466 -26.74 9.31 -6.88
N GLY A 467 -25.84 10.16 -7.39
CA GLY A 467 -24.42 10.20 -7.02
C GLY A 467 -23.50 9.30 -7.85
N GLU A 468 -24.04 8.33 -8.60
CA GLU A 468 -23.22 7.46 -9.46
C GLU A 468 -22.77 8.20 -10.74
N THR A 469 -23.62 9.03 -11.32
CA THR A 469 -23.26 9.94 -12.44
C THR A 469 -22.08 10.84 -12.07
N GLU A 470 -22.09 11.42 -10.86
CA GLU A 470 -20.99 12.29 -10.38
C GLU A 470 -19.68 11.50 -10.21
N LYS A 471 -19.76 10.29 -9.65
CA LYS A 471 -18.59 9.39 -9.55
C LYS A 471 -18.04 9.02 -10.93
N ASN A 472 -18.91 8.73 -11.89
CA ASN A 472 -18.48 8.41 -13.27
C ASN A 472 -17.84 9.60 -13.97
N LEU A 473 -18.43 10.80 -13.86
CA LEU A 473 -17.84 12.03 -14.39
C LEU A 473 -16.48 12.33 -13.75
N ARG A 474 -16.36 12.20 -12.42
CA ARG A 474 -15.07 12.36 -11.72
C ARG A 474 -14.02 11.42 -12.29
N ARG A 475 -14.33 10.13 -12.41
CA ARG A 475 -13.43 9.12 -12.99
C ARG A 475 -12.98 9.48 -14.40
N VAL A 476 -13.87 10.02 -15.23
CA VAL A 476 -13.55 10.46 -16.59
C VAL A 476 -12.56 11.62 -16.58
N PHE A 477 -12.81 12.66 -15.79
CA PHE A 477 -11.93 13.84 -15.72
C PHE A 477 -10.59 13.55 -15.07
N ASP A 478 -10.57 12.82 -13.95
CA ASP A 478 -9.33 12.46 -13.25
C ASP A 478 -8.41 11.65 -14.18
N ALA A 479 -8.96 10.65 -14.86
CA ALA A 479 -8.18 9.84 -15.79
C ALA A 479 -7.73 10.64 -17.02
N ALA A 480 -8.49 11.64 -17.45
CA ALA A 480 -8.11 12.52 -18.55
C ALA A 480 -7.00 13.52 -18.15
N GLU A 481 -7.05 14.05 -16.93
CA GLU A 481 -6.01 14.90 -16.37
C GLU A 481 -4.68 14.16 -16.23
N GLU A 482 -4.72 12.87 -15.89
CA GLU A 482 -3.52 12.03 -15.85
C GLU A 482 -2.96 11.74 -17.25
N GLY A 483 -3.84 11.49 -18.21
CA GLY A 483 -3.53 10.95 -19.53
C GLY A 483 -3.12 11.98 -20.59
N GLY A 484 -3.42 13.26 -20.36
CA GLY A 484 -3.24 14.30 -21.38
C GLY A 484 -4.09 14.07 -22.62
N VAL A 485 -5.35 13.65 -22.45
CA VAL A 485 -6.23 13.24 -23.57
C VAL A 485 -7.20 14.33 -23.99
N VAL A 486 -7.74 14.22 -25.21
CA VAL A 486 -8.86 15.05 -25.66
C VAL A 486 -10.17 14.34 -25.35
N LEU A 487 -11.02 14.95 -24.53
CA LEU A 487 -12.38 14.46 -24.24
C LEU A 487 -13.38 15.10 -25.20
N LEU A 488 -14.13 14.27 -25.93
CA LEU A 488 -15.22 14.67 -26.79
C LEU A 488 -16.56 14.27 -26.14
N PHE A 489 -17.36 15.28 -25.80
CA PHE A 489 -18.75 15.11 -25.40
C PHE A 489 -19.63 15.36 -26.63
N ASP A 490 -20.11 14.29 -27.25
CA ASP A 490 -21.07 14.38 -28.35
C ASP A 490 -22.49 14.55 -27.76
N GLU A 491 -23.36 15.31 -28.44
CA GLU A 491 -24.72 15.63 -27.92
C GLU A 491 -24.69 16.26 -26.50
N ALA A 492 -23.74 17.17 -26.28
CA ALA A 492 -23.51 17.81 -24.99
C ALA A 492 -24.75 18.58 -24.45
N ASP A 493 -25.70 18.94 -25.31
CA ASP A 493 -26.98 19.54 -24.92
C ASP A 493 -27.83 18.64 -24.01
N ALA A 494 -27.64 17.31 -24.07
CA ALA A 494 -28.26 16.38 -23.14
C ALA A 494 -27.74 16.50 -21.69
N LEU A 495 -26.48 16.92 -21.50
CA LEU A 495 -25.87 17.14 -20.18
C LEU A 495 -25.92 18.60 -19.72
N PHE A 496 -25.76 19.55 -20.65
CA PHE A 496 -25.58 20.98 -20.34
C PHE A 496 -26.83 21.83 -20.66
N GLY A 497 -28.01 21.22 -20.69
CA GLY A 497 -29.28 21.89 -20.95
C GLY A 497 -29.60 23.03 -19.97
N LYS A 498 -30.43 23.99 -20.41
CA LYS A 498 -30.92 25.08 -19.53
C LYS A 498 -31.71 24.48 -18.37
N ARG A 499 -31.52 25.04 -17.17
CA ARG A 499 -32.36 24.72 -16.01
C ARG A 499 -33.83 24.95 -16.35
N SER A 500 -34.61 23.88 -16.56
CA SER A 500 -36.05 23.96 -16.72
C SER A 500 -36.70 24.22 -15.35
N GLU A 501 -37.72 25.08 -15.30
CA GLU A 501 -38.56 25.24 -14.11
C GLU A 501 -39.20 23.89 -13.79
N VAL A 502 -38.89 23.37 -12.60
CA VAL A 502 -39.26 22.03 -12.14
C VAL A 502 -40.78 21.84 -12.19
N LYS A 503 -41.26 20.99 -13.10
CA LYS A 503 -42.65 20.49 -13.07
C LYS A 503 -42.74 19.02 -12.72
N ASP A 504 -41.68 18.24 -12.93
CA ASP A 504 -41.66 16.83 -12.56
C ASP A 504 -40.37 16.39 -11.85
N SER A 505 -40.43 15.21 -11.23
CA SER A 505 -39.31 14.57 -10.51
C SER A 505 -38.10 14.34 -11.43
N HIS A 506 -38.35 14.12 -12.74
CA HIS A 506 -37.32 14.00 -13.77
C HIS A 506 -36.54 15.31 -14.03
N ASP A 507 -37.21 16.46 -14.01
CA ASP A 507 -36.57 17.77 -14.24
C ASP A 507 -35.63 18.18 -13.09
N ARG A 508 -35.84 17.63 -11.90
CA ARG A 508 -34.94 17.83 -10.75
C ARG A 508 -33.59 17.11 -10.93
N TYR A 509 -33.56 15.97 -11.62
CA TYR A 509 -32.34 15.19 -11.83
C TYR A 509 -31.39 15.88 -12.82
N ALA A 510 -31.90 16.40 -13.94
CA ALA A 510 -31.10 17.16 -14.90
C ALA A 510 -30.45 18.42 -14.30
N ASN A 511 -31.11 19.07 -13.34
CA ASN A 511 -30.61 20.29 -12.69
C ASN A 511 -29.50 20.05 -11.65
N ILE A 512 -29.43 18.85 -11.06
CA ILE A 512 -28.39 18.46 -10.10
C ILE A 512 -27.09 18.12 -10.85
N GLU A 513 -27.20 17.44 -12.00
CA GLU A 513 -26.06 17.05 -12.86
C GLU A 513 -25.28 18.27 -13.40
N VAL A 514 -25.95 19.37 -13.73
CA VAL A 514 -25.32 20.63 -14.19
C VAL A 514 -24.49 21.31 -13.09
N SER A 515 -24.78 21.08 -11.80
CA SER A 515 -24.09 21.79 -10.70
C SER A 515 -22.75 21.17 -10.30
N TYR A 516 -22.44 19.94 -10.74
CA TYR A 516 -21.16 19.27 -10.45
C TYR A 516 -20.05 19.65 -11.45
N LEU A 517 -20.42 20.09 -12.66
CA LEU A 517 -19.51 20.44 -13.76
C LEU A 517 -19.16 21.94 -13.82
N LEU A 518 -19.77 22.77 -12.96
CA LEU A 518 -19.52 24.21 -12.79
C LEU A 518 -18.77 24.46 -11.48
#